data_AF-A0AAU5ZAC5-F1
#
_entry.id   AF-A0AAU5ZAC5-F1
#
_cell.length_a   1.000
_cell.length_b   1.000
_cell.length_c   1.000
_cell.angle_alpha   90.00
_cell.angle_beta   90.00
_cell.angle_gamma   90.00
#
_symmetry.space_group_name_H-M   'P 1'
#
loop_
_entity.id
_entity.type
_entity.pdbx_description
1 polymer ?
#
loop_
_entity_poly.entity_id
_entity_poly.type
_entity_poly.pdbx_seq_one_letter_code
_entity_poly.pdbx_strand_id
1 'polypeptide(L)'
;MINLARDHNRRGLVSLRHRLPADPDDRSAEDHATESESRRAVIAALRALPRRQRDCVVLRYYLELSIADIADTLGLSPNSVKTHLQRGLRALKTDLEVQG
;
A
#
# COMPACT_ATOMS: atom_id res chain seq x y z
N MET A 1 24.31 0.82 -23.09
CA MET A 1 24.09 0.78 -21.64
C MET A 1 22.63 0.43 -21.37
N ILE A 2 22.36 -0.82 -21.01
CA ILE A 2 21.01 -1.35 -20.79
C ILE A 2 20.62 -1.04 -19.33
N ASN A 3 19.54 -0.26 -19.14
CA ASN A 3 19.02 0.14 -17.83
C ASN A 3 18.71 -1.09 -16.94
N LEU A 4 19.52 -1.29 -15.91
CA LEU A 4 19.33 -2.30 -14.84
C LEU A 4 17.98 -2.13 -14.11
N ALA A 5 17.37 -0.94 -14.18
CA ALA A 5 16.03 -0.66 -13.66
C ALA A 5 14.89 -1.45 -14.35
N ARG A 6 15.12 -2.00 -15.56
CA ARG A 6 14.07 -2.76 -16.28
C ARG A 6 13.95 -4.22 -15.83
N ASP A 7 14.96 -4.79 -15.18
CA ASP A 7 15.00 -6.24 -14.93
C ASP A 7 14.30 -6.64 -13.60
N HIS A 8 14.29 -5.76 -12.59
CA HIS A 8 13.66 -6.05 -11.31
C HIS A 8 12.11 -6.14 -11.37
N ASN A 9 11.47 -5.47 -12.33
CA ASN A 9 10.03 -5.22 -12.26
C ASN A 9 9.16 -6.31 -12.92
N ARG A 10 9.71 -7.17 -13.80
CA ARG A 10 8.91 -8.23 -14.44
C ARG A 10 8.66 -9.44 -13.54
N ARG A 11 9.58 -9.76 -12.62
CA ARG A 11 9.46 -10.93 -11.73
C ARG A 11 8.65 -10.64 -10.46
N GLY A 12 8.60 -9.39 -10.01
CA GLY A 12 7.88 -8.99 -8.79
C GLY A 12 6.36 -8.97 -8.92
N LEU A 13 5.82 -8.47 -10.04
CA LEU A 13 4.38 -8.19 -10.21
C LEU A 13 3.46 -9.42 -10.11
N VAL A 14 3.96 -10.62 -10.44
CA VAL A 14 3.20 -11.87 -10.30
C VAL A 14 3.12 -12.31 -8.83
N SER A 15 4.15 -12.04 -8.02
CA SER A 15 4.18 -12.35 -6.59
C SER A 15 3.35 -11.37 -5.73
N LEU A 16 3.09 -10.15 -6.22
CA LEU A 16 2.41 -9.09 -5.48
C LEU A 16 0.91 -9.33 -5.27
N ARG A 17 0.28 -10.14 -6.12
CA ARG A 17 -1.15 -10.47 -5.96
C ARG A 17 -1.42 -11.35 -4.73
N HIS A 18 -0.39 -11.92 -4.09
CA HIS A 18 -0.56 -12.95 -3.05
C HIS A 18 0.17 -12.68 -1.72
N ARG A 19 0.78 -11.51 -1.50
CA ARG A 19 1.58 -11.27 -0.28
C ARG A 19 1.03 -10.12 0.57
N LEU A 20 -0.12 -10.38 1.20
CA LEU A 20 -0.52 -9.72 2.44
C LEU A 20 0.18 -10.45 3.61
N PRO A 21 0.74 -9.77 4.62
CA PRO A 21 1.46 -10.45 5.69
C PRO A 21 0.50 -11.16 6.66
N ALA A 22 0.72 -12.44 6.91
CA ALA A 22 0.46 -13.15 8.19
C ALA A 22 1.87 -13.45 8.78
N ASP A 23 2.15 -13.44 10.09
CA ASP A 23 1.41 -13.93 11.27
C ASP A 23 1.99 -13.26 12.56
N PRO A 24 1.23 -13.06 13.67
CA PRO A 24 1.78 -12.65 14.96
C PRO A 24 1.76 -13.83 15.96
N ASP A 25 2.91 -14.22 16.50
CA ASP A 25 3.01 -15.24 17.56
C ASP A 25 3.92 -14.70 18.68
N ASP A 26 3.29 -14.12 19.73
CA ASP A 26 3.74 -13.99 21.15
C ASP A 26 2.87 -13.00 22.00
N ARG A 27 1.58 -12.77 21.66
CA ARG A 27 0.73 -11.76 22.34
C ARG A 27 -0.51 -12.39 23.01
N SER A 28 -1.14 -11.67 23.94
CA SER A 28 -2.38 -12.14 24.60
C SER A 28 -3.50 -12.34 23.58
N ALA A 29 -4.48 -13.22 23.86
CA ALA A 29 -5.65 -13.42 23.00
C ALA A 29 -6.43 -12.11 22.75
N GLU A 30 -6.45 -11.19 23.74
CA GLU A 30 -7.05 -9.86 23.63
C GLU A 30 -6.24 -8.92 22.73
N ASP A 31 -4.91 -8.99 22.80
CA ASP A 31 -4.01 -8.23 21.92
C ASP A 31 -4.16 -8.71 20.47
N HIS A 32 -4.25 -10.03 20.25
CA HIS A 32 -4.50 -10.61 18.94
C HIS A 32 -5.87 -10.22 18.37
N ALA A 33 -6.91 -10.15 19.20
CA ALA A 33 -8.23 -9.69 18.78
C ALA A 33 -8.21 -8.20 18.36
N THR A 34 -7.57 -7.35 19.17
CA THR A 34 -7.44 -5.91 18.91
C THR A 34 -6.58 -5.61 17.68
N GLU A 35 -5.48 -6.34 17.50
CA GLU A 35 -4.61 -6.26 16.32
C GLU A 35 -5.33 -6.73 15.06
N SER A 36 -6.16 -7.77 15.17
CA SER A 36 -7.00 -8.27 14.08
C SER A 36 -8.07 -7.24 13.67
N GLU A 37 -8.74 -6.60 14.63
CA GLU A 37 -9.71 -5.51 14.41
C GLU A 37 -9.03 -4.32 13.70
N SER A 38 -7.89 -3.87 14.23
CA SER A 38 -7.12 -2.75 13.67
C SER A 38 -6.66 -3.03 12.24
N ARG A 39 -6.15 -4.24 11.98
CA ARG A 39 -5.76 -4.68 10.64
C ARG A 39 -6.94 -4.74 9.68
N ARG A 40 -8.12 -5.18 10.14
CA ARG A 40 -9.34 -5.17 9.34
C ARG A 40 -9.78 -3.75 8.98
N ALA A 41 -9.73 -2.81 9.91
CA ALA A 41 -10.04 -1.40 9.68
C ALA A 41 -9.13 -0.79 8.60
N VAL A 42 -7.81 -1.02 8.69
CA VAL A 42 -6.84 -0.56 7.68
C VAL A 42 -7.13 -1.16 6.29
N ILE A 43 -7.41 -2.46 6.21
CA ILE A 43 -7.74 -3.11 4.94
C ILE A 43 -9.04 -2.55 4.35
N ALA A 44 -10.05 -2.30 5.19
CA ALA A 44 -11.31 -1.70 4.77
C ALA A 44 -11.12 -0.28 4.24
N ALA A 45 -10.39 0.58 4.97
CA ALA A 45 -10.07 1.94 4.56
C ALA A 45 -9.27 1.97 3.24
N LEU A 46 -8.27 1.09 3.09
CA LEU A 46 -7.53 0.95 1.83
C LEU A 46 -8.46 0.55 0.68
N ARG A 47 -9.42 -0.35 0.91
CA ARG A 47 -10.38 -0.79 -0.12
C ARG A 47 -11.34 0.33 -0.54
N ALA A 48 -11.69 1.24 0.35
CA ALA A 48 -12.56 2.39 0.08
C ALA A 48 -11.91 3.46 -0.81
N LEU A 49 -10.57 3.53 -0.82
CA LEU A 49 -9.85 4.49 -1.66
C LEU A 49 -10.12 4.31 -3.16
N PRO A 50 -10.17 5.41 -3.94
CA PRO A 50 -10.09 5.35 -5.39
C PRO A 50 -8.86 4.57 -5.85
N ARG A 51 -9.03 3.72 -6.85
CA ARG A 51 -8.02 2.73 -7.29
C ARG A 51 -6.60 3.31 -7.42
N ARG A 52 -6.43 4.46 -8.08
CA ARG A 52 -5.10 5.08 -8.29
C ARG A 52 -4.45 5.58 -7.00
N GLN A 53 -5.24 6.02 -6.02
CA GLN A 53 -4.74 6.43 -4.71
C GLN A 53 -4.29 5.19 -3.92
N ARG A 54 -5.13 4.15 -3.90
CA ARG A 54 -4.81 2.86 -3.28
C ARG A 54 -3.53 2.26 -3.84
N ASP A 55 -3.42 2.15 -5.16
CA ASP A 55 -2.25 1.56 -5.82
C ASP A 55 -0.97 2.33 -5.46
N CYS A 56 -1.01 3.67 -5.47
CA CYS A 56 0.15 4.48 -5.06
C CYS A 56 0.52 4.25 -3.59
N VAL A 57 -0.46 4.23 -2.68
CA VAL A 57 -0.21 4.01 -1.24
C VAL A 57 0.37 2.61 -1.00
N VAL A 58 -0.22 1.58 -1.61
CA VAL A 58 0.25 0.19 -1.45
C VAL A 58 1.68 0.04 -1.96
N LEU A 59 1.97 0.52 -3.17
CA LEU A 59 3.31 0.43 -3.74
C LEU A 59 4.34 1.21 -2.91
N ARG A 60 3.97 2.37 -2.34
CA ARG A 60 4.89 3.18 -1.55
C ARG A 60 5.20 2.60 -0.16
N TYR A 61 4.19 2.05 0.52
CA TYR A 61 4.29 1.69 1.94
C TYR A 61 4.41 0.20 2.20
N TYR A 62 3.86 -0.65 1.33
CA TYR A 62 4.00 -2.11 1.48
C TYR A 62 5.15 -2.67 0.65
N LEU A 63 5.50 -2.00 -0.46
CA LEU A 63 6.54 -2.45 -1.38
C LEU A 63 7.73 -1.49 -1.45
N GLU A 64 7.70 -0.45 -0.63
CA GLU A 64 8.79 0.52 -0.45
C GLU A 64 9.32 1.13 -1.76
N LEU A 65 8.50 1.16 -2.83
CA LEU A 65 8.91 1.70 -4.12
C LEU A 65 9.09 3.22 -4.04
N SER A 66 10.08 3.72 -4.78
CA SER A 66 10.28 5.16 -4.93
C SER A 66 9.16 5.80 -5.77
N ILE A 67 9.00 7.12 -5.68
CA ILE A 67 8.00 7.84 -6.49
C ILE A 67 8.26 7.64 -7.99
N ALA A 68 9.53 7.57 -8.40
CA ALA A 68 9.91 7.33 -9.79
C ALA A 68 9.50 5.92 -10.25
N ASP A 69 9.79 4.90 -9.44
CA ASP A 69 9.42 3.51 -9.78
C ASP A 69 7.91 3.32 -9.83
N ILE A 70 7.16 3.99 -8.94
CA ILE A 70 5.70 3.99 -8.96
C ILE A 70 5.16 4.68 -10.22
N ALA A 71 5.74 5.82 -10.58
CA ALA A 71 5.37 6.58 -11.78
C ALA A 71 5.53 5.70 -13.03
N ASP A 72 6.68 5.05 -13.17
CA ASP A 72 6.98 4.13 -14.28
C ASP A 72 6.06 2.90 -14.26
N THR A 73 5.81 2.31 -13.08
CA THR A 73 4.96 1.12 -12.91
C THR A 73 3.50 1.40 -13.27
N LEU A 74 2.99 2.59 -12.93
CA LEU A 74 1.58 2.94 -13.13
C LEU A 74 1.30 3.71 -14.43
N GLY A 75 2.35 4.11 -15.17
CA GLY A 75 2.26 4.96 -16.35
C GLY A 75 1.80 6.38 -16.01
N LEU A 76 2.27 6.93 -14.89
CA LEU A 76 1.90 8.26 -14.37
C LEU A 76 3.10 9.19 -14.32
N SER A 77 2.86 10.50 -14.17
CA SER A 77 3.95 11.43 -13.83
C SER A 77 4.32 11.33 -12.34
N PRO A 78 5.57 11.64 -11.95
CA PRO A 78 5.95 11.73 -10.53
C PRO A 78 5.07 12.69 -9.71
N ASN A 79 4.62 13.80 -10.32
CA ASN A 79 3.71 14.73 -9.67
C ASN A 79 2.32 14.12 -9.46
N SER A 80 1.79 13.39 -10.45
CA SER A 80 0.53 12.65 -10.30
C SER A 80 0.60 11.63 -9.17
N VAL A 81 1.72 10.90 -9.04
CA VAL A 81 1.95 9.96 -7.92
C VAL A 81 1.92 10.70 -6.58
N LYS A 82 2.64 11.82 -6.45
CA LYS A 82 2.61 12.64 -5.22
C LYS A 82 1.20 13.11 -4.87
N THR A 83 0.43 13.59 -5.85
CA THR A 83 -0.96 14.01 -5.64
C THR A 83 -1.85 12.85 -5.19
N HIS A 84 -1.72 11.67 -5.80
CA HIS A 84 -2.47 10.49 -5.41
C HIS A 84 -2.10 10.00 -4.01
N LEU A 85 -0.81 10.00 -3.65
CA LEU A 85 -0.34 9.67 -2.30
C LEU A 85 -0.90 10.63 -1.26
N GLN A 86 -0.79 11.94 -1.50
CA GLN A 86 -1.30 12.94 -0.57
C GLN A 86 -2.81 12.80 -0.34
N ARG A 87 -3.59 12.58 -1.41
CA ARG A 87 -5.05 12.40 -1.32
C ARG A 87 -5.41 11.08 -0.62
N GLY A 88 -4.71 10.00 -0.97
CA GLY A 88 -4.92 8.69 -0.35
C GLY A 88 -4.63 8.71 1.15
N LEU A 89 -3.50 9.28 1.58
CA LEU A 89 -3.14 9.39 2.99
C LEU A 89 -4.12 10.26 3.78
N ARG A 90 -4.61 11.35 3.19
CA ARG A 90 -5.64 12.19 3.82
C ARG A 90 -6.94 11.42 4.01
N ALA A 91 -7.40 10.71 2.98
CA ALA A 91 -8.62 9.91 3.07
C ALA A 91 -8.47 8.76 4.09
N LEU A 92 -7.34 8.06 4.12
CA LEU A 92 -7.08 7.03 5.13
C LEU A 92 -7.08 7.60 6.55
N LYS A 93 -6.47 8.76 6.75
CA LYS A 93 -6.49 9.43 8.05
C LYS A 93 -7.93 9.71 8.49
N THR A 94 -8.75 10.29 7.62
CA THR A 94 -10.15 10.59 7.92
C THR A 94 -10.97 9.33 8.19
N ASP A 95 -10.82 8.27 7.39
CA ASP A 95 -11.58 7.04 7.57
C ASP A 95 -11.21 6.31 8.87
N LEU A 96 -9.92 6.30 9.23
CA LEU A 96 -9.46 5.64 10.46
C LEU A 96 -9.76 6.47 11.72
N GLU A 97 -9.80 7.81 11.62
CA GLU A 97 -10.28 8.68 12.70
C GLU A 97 -11.79 8.50 12.97
N VAL A 98 -12.57 8.09 11.97
CA VAL A 98 -14.01 7.80 12.13
C VAL A 98 -14.27 6.39 12.69
N GLN A 99 -13.33 5.46 12.49
CA GLN A 99 -13.46 4.06 12.91
C GLN A 99 -12.83 3.75 14.28
N GLY A 100 -12.04 4.68 14.85
CA GLY A 100 -11.47 4.60 16.19
C GLY A 100 -12.22 5.43 17.22
#